data_AF-A0A942TFP6-F1
#
_entry.id   AF-A0A942TFP6-F1
#
_cell.length_a   1.000
_cell.length_b   1.000
_cell.length_c   1.000
_cell.angle_alpha   90.00
_cell.angle_beta   90.00
_cell.angle_gamma   90.00
#
_symmetry.space_group_name_H-M   'P 1'
#
loop_
_entity.id
_entity.type
_entity.pdbx_description
1 polymer ?
#
loop_
_entity_poly.entity_id
_entity_poly.type
_entity_poly.pdbx_seq_one_letter_code
_entity_poly.pdbx_strand_id
1 'polypeptide(L)'
;MKRMKKALLVGFMATTLIVSGCGSKAGNKSEEIDVSKLPDAGDFSKELTLKLSGSFTRGKVEEGSYVQKRLEKQFNVKIVNTKVDTWDAEQTNLMVASGDLPDTFSFTAGGQTPQEMFDSGLTRTIPKEMLEKYAPRYMKMLEDNQPGPIMNLKKGTDNEYLQLVGQYAHVDGMAWGPTLRLDWLEKLGYEIPSDVKPVGPSGGREKIFFTEHGYTLEELEQILKDFTFKDPDGNGKNDTYGLLPANNNLNWAATLLGAFQLGNGYNFIENDKLTRMEVSEKYKDFLKLMAKWYKEGIIDPEFTTLDEKMTWEKYKTGKIGYFIAQPSYLAMDDWARGRAPQNIVETPDSTAKVLATAPEIGPNGQQGISAYLPVVNLADSFYISKKVTDEQLARILQIFDYINFDNDARWTLYGEIGEHSDWEGEPDKSAIKVRPEFSLEEGNSGFWAYNFRTYDKERVQWINSEYTLKLKDEWYAREDIKEKMLIRPYKWDLLNETNLRELDKRYGGQLNTIVDEFRMKAIVGEVDIDKEWDKYVDSWMKNGGKEVLEELDKAPLVSDLLQGKK
;
A
#
# COMPACT_ATOMS: atom_id res chain seq x y z
N MET A 1 -33.76 48.68 -38.92
CA MET A 1 -34.56 47.81 -39.81
C MET A 1 -34.71 46.44 -39.16
N LYS A 2 -35.96 45.98 -39.08
CA LYS A 2 -36.53 44.64 -38.79
C LYS A 2 -35.55 43.53 -38.36
N ARG A 3 -35.62 43.01 -37.12
CA ARG A 3 -36.48 41.90 -36.62
C ARG A 3 -36.54 40.68 -37.55
N MET A 4 -36.10 39.51 -37.05
CA MET A 4 -36.99 38.34 -36.88
C MET A 4 -36.36 37.22 -36.04
N LYS A 5 -37.10 36.84 -34.99
CA LYS A 5 -37.00 35.60 -34.20
C LYS A 5 -37.64 34.44 -34.96
N LYS A 6 -37.23 33.20 -34.63
CA LYS A 6 -37.96 31.90 -34.57
C LYS A 6 -37.03 30.78 -35.06
N ALA A 7 -37.05 29.55 -34.57
CA ALA A 7 -37.72 28.86 -33.46
C ALA A 7 -37.10 27.45 -33.39
N LEU A 8 -37.12 26.84 -32.21
CA LEU A 8 -36.87 25.41 -32.01
C LEU A 8 -37.78 24.56 -32.93
N LEU A 9 -37.23 23.49 -33.49
CA LEU A 9 -38.00 22.30 -33.83
C LEU A 9 -37.26 21.05 -33.34
N VAL A 10 -37.85 20.45 -32.30
CA VAL A 10 -37.57 19.10 -31.81
C VAL A 10 -38.17 18.12 -32.81
N GLY A 11 -37.32 17.34 -33.48
CA GLY A 11 -37.72 16.24 -34.34
C GLY A 11 -37.67 14.93 -33.58
N PHE A 12 -38.79 14.53 -33.00
CA PHE A 12 -39.02 13.21 -32.43
C PHE A 12 -39.13 12.22 -33.61
N MET A 13 -38.13 11.35 -33.81
CA MET A 13 -38.24 10.24 -34.76
C MET A 13 -38.47 8.97 -33.95
N ALA A 14 -39.74 8.61 -33.84
CA ALA A 14 -40.19 7.33 -33.31
C ALA A 14 -39.82 6.23 -34.30
N THR A 15 -38.93 5.32 -33.91
CA THR A 15 -38.79 4.01 -34.55
C THR A 15 -39.29 2.94 -33.60
N THR A 16 -40.25 2.20 -34.13
CA THR A 16 -41.13 1.20 -33.53
C THR A 16 -40.38 0.07 -32.84
N LEU A 17 -40.81 -0.19 -31.60
CA LEU A 17 -40.61 -1.44 -30.86
C LEU A 17 -41.10 -2.62 -31.71
N ILE A 18 -40.20 -3.53 -32.06
CA ILE A 18 -40.56 -4.94 -32.27
C ILE A 18 -40.20 -5.66 -30.97
N VAL A 19 -41.22 -5.91 -30.16
CA VAL A 19 -41.16 -6.86 -29.05
C VAL A 19 -41.22 -8.25 -29.66
N SER A 20 -40.10 -8.97 -29.64
CA SER A 20 -40.08 -10.42 -29.70
C SER A 20 -39.43 -10.94 -28.42
N GLY A 21 -40.23 -11.02 -27.37
CA GLY A 21 -39.89 -11.77 -26.17
C GLY A 21 -40.29 -13.23 -26.35
N CYS A 22 -39.31 -14.13 -26.24
CA CYS A 22 -39.46 -15.41 -25.54
C CYS A 22 -38.09 -16.06 -25.34
N GLY A 23 -37.63 -16.02 -24.08
CA GLY A 23 -37.19 -17.22 -23.38
C GLY A 23 -35.99 -17.98 -23.92
N SER A 24 -34.80 -17.50 -23.60
CA SER A 24 -33.73 -18.35 -23.11
C SER A 24 -32.81 -17.52 -22.23
N LYS A 25 -32.70 -17.87 -20.94
CA LYS A 25 -31.55 -17.50 -20.12
C LYS A 25 -30.32 -18.05 -20.83
N ALA A 26 -29.70 -17.24 -21.68
CA ALA A 26 -28.33 -17.44 -22.10
C ALA A 26 -27.47 -17.15 -20.87
N GLY A 27 -27.25 -18.17 -20.05
CA GLY A 27 -26.05 -18.18 -19.24
C GLY A 27 -24.90 -18.12 -20.24
N ASN A 28 -24.09 -17.07 -20.18
CA ASN A 28 -22.77 -17.06 -20.78
C ASN A 28 -22.00 -18.23 -20.15
N LYS A 29 -22.09 -19.41 -20.75
CA LYS A 29 -21.04 -20.42 -20.62
C LYS A 29 -19.83 -19.79 -21.31
N SER A 30 -18.76 -19.55 -20.57
CA SER A 30 -17.45 -19.32 -21.19
C SER A 30 -17.20 -20.48 -22.14
N GLU A 31 -16.83 -20.20 -23.38
CA GLU A 31 -16.25 -21.23 -24.24
C GLU A 31 -14.99 -21.72 -23.53
N GLU A 32 -14.96 -23.00 -23.20
CA GLU A 32 -13.80 -23.66 -22.59
C GLU A 32 -12.65 -23.58 -23.60
N ILE A 33 -11.59 -22.85 -23.25
CA ILE A 33 -10.45 -22.64 -24.14
C ILE A 33 -9.71 -23.97 -24.30
N ASP A 34 -9.49 -24.38 -25.54
CA ASP A 34 -8.70 -25.57 -25.85
C ASP A 34 -7.21 -25.21 -25.89
N VAL A 35 -6.55 -25.25 -24.73
CA VAL A 35 -5.13 -24.89 -24.55
C VAL A 35 -4.20 -25.80 -25.38
N SER A 36 -4.66 -26.98 -25.81
CA SER A 36 -3.90 -27.87 -26.71
C SER A 36 -3.68 -27.30 -28.11
N LYS A 37 -4.50 -26.33 -28.52
CA LYS A 37 -4.37 -25.62 -29.80
C LYS A 37 -3.45 -24.40 -29.75
N LEU A 38 -2.99 -24.01 -28.56
CA LEU A 38 -2.08 -22.88 -28.36
C LEU A 38 -0.61 -23.36 -28.42
N PRO A 39 0.33 -22.49 -28.82
CA PRO A 39 1.76 -22.83 -28.84
C PRO A 39 2.25 -23.38 -27.51
N ASP A 40 3.21 -24.31 -27.53
CA ASP A 40 3.78 -24.82 -26.28
C ASP A 40 4.56 -23.74 -25.53
N ALA A 41 4.73 -23.92 -24.21
CA ALA A 41 5.57 -23.02 -23.42
C ALA A 41 7.00 -23.03 -23.98
N GLY A 42 7.57 -21.84 -24.23
CA GLY A 42 8.84 -21.64 -24.91
C GLY A 42 8.77 -21.61 -26.44
N ASP A 43 7.62 -21.90 -27.06
CA ASP A 43 7.45 -21.73 -28.52
C ASP A 43 7.21 -20.25 -28.86
N PHE A 44 8.29 -19.60 -29.30
CA PHE A 44 8.27 -18.22 -29.78
C PHE A 44 8.48 -18.15 -31.30
N SER A 45 8.12 -19.18 -32.06
CA SER A 45 8.31 -19.23 -33.51
C SER A 45 7.62 -18.09 -34.28
N LYS A 46 6.49 -17.60 -33.77
CA LYS A 46 5.77 -16.45 -34.32
C LYS A 46 6.10 -15.16 -33.56
N GLU A 47 6.43 -14.11 -34.32
CA GLU A 47 6.59 -12.75 -33.77
C GLU A 47 5.21 -12.15 -33.45
N LEU A 48 5.05 -11.60 -32.25
CA LEU A 48 3.82 -10.92 -31.82
C LEU A 48 4.10 -9.46 -31.48
N THR A 49 3.16 -8.56 -31.80
CA THR A 49 3.21 -7.18 -31.30
C THR A 49 2.39 -7.09 -30.02
N LEU A 50 2.98 -6.53 -28.95
CA LEU A 50 2.36 -6.36 -27.64
C LEU A 50 2.50 -4.90 -27.17
N LYS A 51 1.39 -4.27 -26.79
CA LYS A 51 1.37 -2.94 -26.15
C LYS A 51 1.44 -3.12 -24.64
N LEU A 52 2.61 -2.98 -24.03
CA LEU A 52 2.84 -3.29 -22.62
C LEU A 52 2.93 -2.03 -21.76
N SER A 53 2.56 -2.16 -20.48
CA SER A 53 2.75 -1.18 -19.40
C SER A 53 3.06 -1.92 -18.10
N GLY A 54 4.10 -1.51 -17.37
CA GLY A 54 4.38 -1.95 -16.00
C GLY A 54 3.66 -1.11 -14.93
N SER A 55 3.80 -1.48 -13.65
CA SER A 55 3.20 -0.78 -12.49
C SER A 55 4.00 0.43 -11.99
N PHE A 56 5.30 0.48 -12.31
CA PHE A 56 6.23 1.49 -11.78
C PHE A 56 6.70 2.48 -12.83
N THR A 57 6.09 2.49 -14.00
CA THR A 57 6.44 3.44 -15.05
C THR A 57 6.21 4.87 -14.56
N ARG A 58 7.28 5.56 -14.15
CA ARG A 58 7.36 6.99 -13.87
C ARG A 58 8.01 7.66 -15.08
N GLY A 59 7.28 8.52 -15.79
CA GLY A 59 7.77 9.20 -16.99
C GLY A 59 7.62 8.40 -18.31
N LYS A 60 8.21 8.94 -19.40
CA LYS A 60 8.04 8.40 -20.77
C LYS A 60 9.07 7.30 -21.04
N VAL A 61 8.65 6.03 -20.97
CA VAL A 61 9.47 4.90 -21.48
C VAL A 61 9.91 5.21 -22.92
N GLU A 62 11.21 5.11 -23.17
CA GLU A 62 11.78 5.34 -24.49
C GLU A 62 11.79 4.07 -25.34
N GLU A 63 11.54 4.24 -26.63
CA GLU A 63 11.60 3.13 -27.58
C GLU A 63 13.05 2.68 -27.80
N GLY A 64 13.26 1.37 -27.84
CA GLY A 64 14.56 0.77 -28.08
C GLY A 64 15.49 0.84 -26.85
N SER A 65 14.93 0.95 -25.66
CA SER A 65 15.66 0.81 -24.39
C SER A 65 16.38 -0.55 -24.32
N TYR A 66 17.37 -0.65 -23.43
CA TYR A 66 18.10 -1.90 -23.20
C TYR A 66 17.14 -3.03 -22.84
N VAL A 67 16.22 -2.77 -21.90
CA VAL A 67 15.29 -3.80 -21.43
C VAL A 67 14.33 -4.22 -22.55
N GLN A 68 13.79 -3.24 -23.30
CA GLN A 68 12.88 -3.51 -24.41
C GLN A 68 13.50 -4.46 -25.44
N LYS A 69 14.67 -4.09 -25.98
CA LYS A 69 15.34 -4.87 -27.04
C LYS A 69 15.64 -6.30 -26.61
N ARG A 70 16.00 -6.50 -25.33
CA ARG A 70 16.31 -7.82 -24.81
C ARG A 70 15.04 -8.66 -24.64
N LEU A 71 13.94 -8.10 -24.12
CA LEU A 71 12.65 -8.79 -24.05
C LEU A 71 12.14 -9.15 -25.46
N GLU A 72 12.20 -8.20 -26.39
CA GLU A 72 11.81 -8.40 -27.79
C GLU A 72 12.55 -9.58 -28.42
N LYS A 73 13.87 -9.63 -28.24
CA LYS A 73 14.71 -10.74 -28.73
C LYS A 73 14.41 -12.06 -28.03
N GLN A 74 14.28 -12.07 -26.71
CA GLN A 74 14.12 -13.29 -25.92
C GLN A 74 12.78 -13.97 -26.17
N PHE A 75 11.72 -13.17 -26.29
CA PHE A 75 10.35 -13.67 -26.44
C PHE A 75 9.82 -13.60 -27.87
N ASN A 76 10.64 -13.17 -28.84
CA ASN A 76 10.23 -12.89 -30.22
C ASN A 76 8.96 -12.04 -30.27
N VAL A 77 9.03 -10.86 -29.66
CA VAL A 77 7.93 -9.89 -29.65
C VAL A 77 8.41 -8.53 -30.13
N LYS A 78 7.47 -7.70 -30.58
CA LYS A 78 7.66 -6.27 -30.77
C LYS A 78 6.86 -5.55 -29.69
N ILE A 79 7.54 -4.80 -28.83
CA ILE A 79 6.92 -4.08 -27.74
C ILE A 79 6.56 -2.67 -28.22
N VAL A 80 5.33 -2.25 -27.95
CA VAL A 80 4.88 -0.87 -28.12
C VAL A 80 4.70 -0.28 -26.72
N ASN A 81 5.53 0.70 -26.36
CA ASN A 81 5.49 1.23 -24.99
C ASN A 81 4.27 2.09 -24.75
N THR A 82 3.65 1.91 -23.59
CA THR A 82 2.60 2.80 -23.09
C THR A 82 3.25 3.97 -22.35
N LYS A 83 3.02 5.20 -22.83
CA LYS A 83 3.57 6.42 -22.24
C LYS A 83 2.58 7.03 -21.26
N VAL A 84 2.36 6.35 -20.13
CA VAL A 84 1.53 6.80 -19.02
C VAL A 84 2.34 6.85 -17.74
N ASP A 85 2.12 7.88 -16.92
CA ASP A 85 2.46 7.80 -15.50
C ASP A 85 1.35 7.06 -14.74
N THR A 86 1.64 5.84 -14.31
CA THR A 86 0.66 4.97 -13.62
C THR A 86 0.26 5.49 -12.24
N TRP A 87 0.97 6.48 -11.70
CA TRP A 87 0.64 7.17 -10.44
C TRP A 87 -0.24 8.40 -10.64
N ASP A 88 -0.40 8.86 -11.89
CA ASP A 88 -1.26 9.99 -12.22
C ASP A 88 -2.71 9.50 -12.40
N ALA A 89 -3.53 9.79 -11.39
CA ALA A 89 -4.95 9.41 -11.38
C ALA A 89 -5.73 10.02 -12.56
N GLU A 90 -5.36 11.21 -13.05
CA GLU A 90 -6.05 11.86 -14.16
C GLU A 90 -5.75 11.13 -15.48
N GLN A 91 -4.46 10.83 -15.73
CA GLN A 91 -4.04 10.11 -16.94
C GLN A 91 -4.61 8.69 -17.00
N THR A 92 -4.54 7.95 -15.87
CA THR A 92 -5.05 6.58 -15.79
C THR A 92 -6.57 6.53 -15.96
N ASN A 93 -7.33 7.43 -15.30
CA ASN A 93 -8.78 7.52 -15.48
C ASN A 93 -9.18 7.89 -16.92
N LEU A 94 -8.43 8.77 -17.59
CA LEU A 94 -8.68 9.13 -18.99
C LEU A 94 -8.52 7.93 -19.94
N MET A 95 -7.51 7.09 -19.71
CA MET A 95 -7.32 5.87 -20.49
C MET A 95 -8.42 4.85 -20.25
N VAL A 96 -8.83 4.65 -18.99
CA VAL A 96 -9.97 3.80 -18.65
C VAL A 96 -11.25 4.30 -19.34
N ALA A 97 -11.54 5.60 -19.26
CA ALA A 97 -12.72 6.20 -19.86
C ALA A 97 -12.75 6.13 -21.39
N SER A 98 -11.59 6.20 -22.05
CA SER A 98 -11.48 6.10 -23.51
C SER A 98 -11.47 4.67 -24.03
N GLY A 99 -11.14 3.69 -23.19
CA GLY A 99 -10.95 2.28 -23.60
C GLY A 99 -9.70 2.05 -24.46
N ASP A 100 -8.81 3.05 -24.60
CA ASP A 100 -7.51 2.90 -25.27
C ASP A 100 -6.44 2.32 -24.32
N LEU A 101 -6.81 1.22 -23.68
CA LEU A 101 -5.95 0.51 -22.75
C LEU A 101 -4.84 -0.24 -23.51
N PRO A 102 -3.64 -0.35 -22.93
CA PRO A 102 -2.62 -1.28 -23.40
C PRO A 102 -3.07 -2.74 -23.23
N ASP A 103 -2.34 -3.67 -23.84
CA ASP A 103 -2.63 -5.10 -23.73
C ASP A 103 -2.54 -5.57 -22.28
N THR A 104 -1.57 -5.04 -21.54
CA THR A 104 -1.43 -5.22 -20.10
C THR A 104 -1.24 -3.90 -19.38
N PHE A 105 -1.82 -3.77 -18.19
CA PHE A 105 -1.62 -2.59 -17.35
C PHE A 105 -1.81 -2.90 -15.86
N SER A 106 -1.15 -2.10 -15.05
CA SER A 106 -1.37 -2.00 -13.61
C SER A 106 -1.37 -0.52 -13.28
N PHE A 107 -2.53 0.05 -13.02
CA PHE A 107 -2.62 1.45 -12.61
C PHE A 107 -2.51 1.52 -11.09
N THR A 108 -1.55 2.31 -10.62
CA THR A 108 -1.27 2.45 -9.19
C THR A 108 -2.21 3.48 -8.54
N ALA A 109 -2.74 4.40 -9.35
CA ALA A 109 -3.84 5.29 -9.02
C ALA A 109 -4.99 5.11 -10.03
N GLY A 110 -6.20 5.59 -9.69
CA GLY A 110 -7.39 5.42 -10.54
C GLY A 110 -8.18 4.15 -10.21
N GLY A 111 -9.45 4.30 -9.84
CA GLY A 111 -10.17 3.32 -9.01
C GLY A 111 -11.31 2.58 -9.71
N GLN A 112 -11.01 1.40 -10.27
CA GLN A 112 -12.01 0.38 -10.58
C GLN A 112 -11.57 -1.00 -10.04
N THR A 113 -12.52 -1.87 -9.69
CA THR A 113 -12.20 -3.25 -9.31
C THR A 113 -11.85 -4.04 -10.56
N PRO A 114 -11.21 -5.21 -10.37
CA PRO A 114 -11.16 -6.22 -11.41
C PRO A 114 -12.55 -6.58 -11.96
N GLN A 115 -13.56 -6.69 -11.10
CA GLN A 115 -14.94 -6.97 -11.50
C GLN A 115 -15.54 -5.83 -12.32
N GLU A 116 -15.38 -4.56 -11.92
CA GLU A 116 -15.86 -3.40 -12.69
C GLU A 116 -15.17 -3.26 -14.05
N MET A 117 -13.85 -3.47 -14.10
CA MET A 117 -13.08 -3.47 -15.34
C MET A 117 -13.58 -4.55 -16.31
N PHE A 118 -13.92 -5.73 -15.78
CA PHE A 118 -14.48 -6.82 -16.56
C PHE A 118 -15.93 -6.54 -17.01
N ASP A 119 -16.78 -6.09 -16.09
CA ASP A 119 -18.20 -5.81 -16.36
C ASP A 119 -18.39 -4.66 -17.36
N SER A 120 -17.49 -3.67 -17.34
CA SER A 120 -17.44 -2.59 -18.34
C SER A 120 -16.89 -3.04 -19.70
N GLY A 121 -16.40 -4.28 -19.80
CA GLY A 121 -15.85 -4.86 -21.02
C GLY A 121 -14.47 -4.33 -21.40
N LEU A 122 -13.73 -3.76 -20.44
CA LEU A 122 -12.37 -3.26 -20.65
C LEU A 122 -11.32 -4.37 -20.55
N THR A 123 -11.54 -5.34 -19.66
CA THR A 123 -10.64 -6.49 -19.46
C THR A 123 -11.27 -7.82 -19.88
N ARG A 124 -10.43 -8.83 -20.11
CA ARG A 124 -10.83 -10.24 -20.25
C ARG A 124 -10.50 -11.01 -18.97
N THR A 125 -11.08 -12.20 -18.82
CA THR A 125 -10.61 -13.18 -17.84
C THR A 125 -9.36 -13.91 -18.34
N ILE A 126 -8.70 -14.57 -17.40
CA ILE A 126 -7.50 -15.37 -17.59
C ILE A 126 -7.83 -16.80 -17.13
N PRO A 127 -7.90 -17.78 -18.06
CA PRO A 127 -8.18 -19.16 -17.70
C PRO A 127 -7.08 -19.76 -16.84
N LYS A 128 -7.47 -20.50 -15.80
CA LYS A 128 -6.55 -21.19 -14.89
C LYS A 128 -5.60 -22.13 -15.63
N GLU A 129 -6.10 -22.89 -16.61
CA GLU A 129 -5.29 -23.83 -17.39
C GLU A 129 -4.15 -23.11 -18.16
N MET A 130 -4.39 -21.88 -18.63
CA MET A 130 -3.34 -21.07 -19.26
C MET A 130 -2.31 -20.60 -18.23
N LEU A 131 -2.71 -20.27 -17.00
CA LEU A 131 -1.78 -19.94 -15.93
C LEU A 131 -0.93 -21.14 -15.52
N GLU A 132 -1.54 -22.32 -15.38
CA GLU A 132 -0.84 -23.57 -15.08
C GLU A 132 0.18 -23.93 -16.18
N LYS A 133 -0.16 -23.72 -17.46
CA LYS A 133 0.76 -23.98 -18.59
C LYS A 133 1.85 -22.92 -18.79
N TYR A 134 1.50 -21.63 -18.68
CA TYR A 134 2.35 -20.53 -19.12
C TYR A 134 2.92 -19.66 -17.99
N ALA A 135 2.36 -19.73 -16.79
CA ALA A 135 2.81 -18.99 -15.61
C ALA A 135 2.86 -19.87 -14.33
N PRO A 136 3.64 -20.97 -14.35
CA PRO A 136 3.66 -21.94 -13.25
C PRO A 136 4.27 -21.37 -11.96
N ARG A 137 5.23 -20.43 -12.03
CA ARG A 137 5.82 -19.81 -10.84
C ARG A 137 4.81 -18.88 -10.16
N TYR A 138 4.02 -18.16 -10.95
CA TYR A 138 2.90 -17.37 -10.45
C TYR A 138 1.86 -18.26 -9.75
N MET A 139 1.46 -19.39 -10.34
CA MET A 139 0.53 -20.32 -9.70
C MET A 139 1.08 -20.87 -8.40
N LYS A 140 2.37 -21.22 -8.36
CA LYS A 140 3.06 -21.62 -7.13
C LYS A 140 3.03 -20.51 -6.07
N MET A 141 3.25 -19.25 -6.45
CA MET A 141 3.17 -18.11 -5.53
C MET A 141 1.77 -18.00 -4.92
N LEU A 142 0.70 -18.18 -5.69
CA LEU A 142 -0.66 -18.20 -5.14
C LEU A 142 -0.85 -19.36 -4.15
N GLU A 143 -0.41 -20.56 -4.50
CA GLU A 143 -0.53 -21.76 -3.66
C GLU A 143 0.20 -21.62 -2.32
N ASP A 144 1.40 -21.02 -2.33
CA ASP A 144 2.22 -20.78 -1.14
C ASP A 144 1.63 -19.68 -0.23
N ASN A 145 0.67 -18.88 -0.73
CA ASN A 145 0.07 -17.74 -0.01
C ASN A 145 -1.45 -17.89 0.06
N GLN A 146 -1.96 -18.88 0.79
CA GLN A 146 -3.40 -19.07 0.99
C GLN A 146 -4.08 -17.84 1.61
N PRO A 147 -5.31 -17.46 1.18
CA PRO A 147 -6.17 -18.11 0.19
C PRO A 147 -5.92 -17.68 -1.28
N GLY A 148 -4.68 -17.41 -1.67
CA GLY A 148 -4.28 -16.91 -2.99
C GLY A 148 -4.97 -17.55 -4.21
N PRO A 149 -5.10 -18.88 -4.33
CA PRO A 149 -5.67 -19.50 -5.52
C PRO A 149 -7.15 -19.17 -5.73
N ILE A 150 -7.87 -18.78 -4.69
CA ILE A 150 -9.28 -18.39 -4.78
C ILE A 150 -9.47 -16.87 -4.82
N MET A 151 -8.39 -16.09 -4.70
CA MET A 151 -8.46 -14.64 -4.85
C MET A 151 -8.66 -14.26 -6.32
N ASN A 152 -9.44 -13.20 -6.56
CA ASN A 152 -9.66 -12.61 -7.89
C ASN A 152 -10.33 -13.51 -8.93
N LEU A 153 -10.91 -14.64 -8.52
CA LEU A 153 -11.75 -15.42 -9.40
C LEU A 153 -12.97 -14.61 -9.82
N LYS A 154 -13.37 -14.75 -11.08
CA LYS A 154 -14.66 -14.24 -11.55
C LYS A 154 -15.77 -14.93 -10.76
N LYS A 155 -16.69 -14.13 -10.22
CA LYS A 155 -17.81 -14.63 -9.41
C LYS A 155 -18.57 -15.76 -10.13
N GLY A 156 -18.77 -16.86 -9.40
CA GLY A 156 -19.45 -18.06 -9.91
C GLY A 156 -18.60 -18.95 -10.81
N THR A 157 -17.28 -18.80 -10.80
CA THR A 157 -16.33 -19.66 -11.53
C THR A 157 -15.19 -20.06 -10.61
N ASP A 158 -14.55 -21.19 -10.93
CA ASP A 158 -13.42 -21.73 -10.17
C ASP A 158 -12.11 -21.74 -10.99
N ASN A 159 -12.18 -21.26 -12.24
CA ASN A 159 -11.13 -21.42 -13.23
C ASN A 159 -10.90 -20.17 -14.10
N GLU A 160 -11.51 -19.03 -13.80
CA GLU A 160 -11.34 -17.78 -14.55
C GLU A 160 -10.92 -16.67 -13.60
N TYR A 161 -9.70 -16.15 -13.75
CA TYR A 161 -9.20 -15.03 -12.96
C TYR A 161 -9.51 -13.70 -13.66
N LEU A 162 -9.88 -12.68 -12.89
CA LEU A 162 -10.14 -11.32 -13.40
C LEU A 162 -8.85 -10.51 -13.57
N GLN A 163 -7.78 -10.92 -12.89
CA GLN A 163 -6.48 -10.25 -12.86
C GLN A 163 -5.38 -11.17 -12.32
N LEU A 164 -4.12 -10.74 -12.47
CA LEU A 164 -3.00 -11.28 -11.70
C LEU A 164 -2.72 -10.37 -10.50
N VAL A 165 -2.46 -10.97 -9.34
CA VAL A 165 -2.24 -10.28 -8.06
C VAL A 165 -0.78 -10.42 -7.62
N GLY A 166 -0.21 -9.37 -7.01
CA GLY A 166 1.20 -9.32 -6.63
C GLY A 166 1.43 -9.77 -5.20
N GLN A 167 2.62 -10.33 -4.93
CA GLN A 167 3.06 -10.67 -3.58
C GLN A 167 3.77 -9.49 -2.92
N TYR A 168 3.53 -9.29 -1.63
CA TYR A 168 4.06 -8.19 -0.84
C TYR A 168 4.87 -8.74 0.35
N ALA A 169 5.89 -9.57 0.11
CA ALA A 169 6.68 -10.14 1.22
C ALA A 169 7.43 -9.06 2.04
N HIS A 170 7.68 -7.88 1.46
CA HIS A 170 8.34 -6.77 2.15
C HIS A 170 7.53 -6.18 3.32
N VAL A 171 6.20 -6.31 3.32
CA VAL A 171 5.32 -5.85 4.43
C VAL A 171 4.90 -6.97 5.37
N ASP A 172 5.46 -8.17 5.22
CA ASP A 172 5.26 -9.21 6.23
C ASP A 172 5.89 -8.80 7.55
N GLY A 173 5.11 -8.88 8.62
CA GLY A 173 5.48 -8.38 9.94
C GLY A 173 4.94 -6.99 10.28
N MET A 174 5.54 -6.37 11.29
CA MET A 174 5.28 -4.99 11.65
C MET A 174 5.88 -4.08 10.57
N ALA A 175 5.04 -3.29 9.93
CA ALA A 175 5.49 -2.39 8.87
C ALA A 175 6.15 -1.11 9.43
N TRP A 176 5.75 -0.64 10.60
CA TRP A 176 6.33 0.53 11.27
C TRP A 176 6.59 0.24 12.75
N GLY A 177 7.55 0.95 13.33
CA GLY A 177 7.77 1.00 14.77
C GLY A 177 7.94 2.43 15.26
N PRO A 178 7.64 2.71 16.55
CA PRO A 178 7.87 4.03 17.11
C PRO A 178 9.34 4.39 17.11
N THR A 179 9.65 5.67 17.01
CA THR A 179 11.01 6.19 16.95
C THR A 179 11.10 7.49 17.73
N LEU A 180 12.04 7.53 18.68
CA LEU A 180 12.31 8.65 19.58
C LEU A 180 13.69 9.27 19.29
N ARG A 181 13.88 10.54 19.65
CA ARG A 181 15.20 11.19 19.69
C ARG A 181 16.04 10.66 20.85
N LEU A 182 16.96 9.75 20.56
CA LEU A 182 17.84 9.13 21.56
C LEU A 182 18.77 10.16 22.21
N ASP A 183 19.33 11.08 21.42
CA ASP A 183 20.20 12.13 21.93
C ASP A 183 19.47 13.07 22.91
N TRP A 184 18.16 13.25 22.71
CA TRP A 184 17.32 14.00 23.64
C TRP A 184 17.05 13.24 24.93
N LEU A 185 16.77 11.93 24.85
CA LEU A 185 16.64 11.06 26.03
C LEU A 185 17.93 11.10 26.87
N GLU A 186 19.09 10.93 26.23
CA GLU A 186 20.40 10.97 26.88
C GLU A 186 20.63 12.33 27.59
N LYS A 187 20.38 13.45 26.91
CA LYS A 187 20.59 14.79 27.47
C LYS A 187 19.66 15.09 28.65
N LEU A 188 18.43 14.60 28.60
CA LEU A 188 17.44 14.79 29.65
C LEU A 188 17.59 13.81 30.81
N GLY A 189 18.56 12.88 30.73
CA GLY A 189 18.90 11.96 31.81
C GLY A 189 17.97 10.75 31.94
N TYR A 190 17.28 10.37 30.86
CA TYR A 190 16.51 9.14 30.83
C TYR A 190 17.42 7.92 30.83
N GLU A 191 17.02 6.87 31.54
CA GLU A 191 17.70 5.57 31.47
C GLU A 191 17.46 4.95 30.09
N ILE A 192 18.55 4.63 29.40
CA ILE A 192 18.51 4.01 28.08
C ILE A 192 18.49 2.48 28.26
N PRO A 193 17.57 1.74 27.60
CA PRO A 193 17.50 0.29 27.72
C PRO A 193 18.84 -0.39 27.40
N SER A 194 19.20 -1.41 28.17
CA SER A 194 20.50 -2.08 28.03
C SER A 194 20.68 -2.89 26.75
N ASP A 195 19.57 -3.19 26.05
CA ASP A 195 19.52 -3.94 24.80
C ASP A 195 19.58 -3.03 23.55
N VAL A 196 19.70 -1.72 23.72
CA VAL A 196 19.84 -0.76 22.61
C VAL A 196 21.07 -1.11 21.75
N LYS A 197 20.85 -1.25 20.45
CA LYS A 197 21.88 -1.57 19.46
C LYS A 197 21.77 -0.66 18.22
N PRO A 198 22.90 -0.28 17.58
CA PRO A 198 22.86 0.45 16.32
C PRO A 198 22.29 -0.45 15.21
N VAL A 199 21.56 0.15 14.27
CA VAL A 199 20.99 -0.55 13.10
C VAL A 199 22.09 -0.97 12.12
N GLY A 200 23.15 -0.16 11.98
CA GLY A 200 24.29 -0.47 11.12
C GLY A 200 25.56 0.29 11.53
N PRO A 201 26.72 -0.04 10.93
CA PRO A 201 28.01 0.47 11.38
C PRO A 201 28.43 1.80 10.74
N SER A 202 27.76 2.25 9.67
CA SER A 202 28.17 3.42 8.89
C SER A 202 27.05 4.03 8.04
N GLY A 203 27.35 5.17 7.41
CA GLY A 203 26.45 5.84 6.47
C GLY A 203 25.30 6.62 7.14
N GLY A 204 25.42 6.89 8.45
CA GLY A 204 24.38 7.48 9.29
C GLY A 204 23.63 6.42 10.12
N ARG A 205 23.73 5.14 9.75
CA ARG A 205 23.08 4.02 10.47
C ARG A 205 23.66 3.81 11.87
N GLU A 206 24.91 4.23 12.10
CA GLU A 206 25.53 4.23 13.42
C GLU A 206 24.89 5.22 14.40
N LYS A 207 24.04 6.12 13.89
CA LYS A 207 23.26 7.10 14.65
C LYS A 207 21.79 6.67 14.85
N ILE A 208 21.36 5.57 14.22
CA ILE A 208 20.03 5.00 14.35
C ILE A 208 20.13 3.72 15.17
N PHE A 209 19.34 3.63 16.21
CA PHE A 209 19.36 2.55 17.18
C PHE A 209 18.00 1.87 17.25
N PHE A 210 17.99 0.65 17.79
CA PHE A 210 16.77 -0.14 18.00
C PHE A 210 16.83 -0.88 19.35
N THR A 211 15.67 -1.07 19.98
CA THR A 211 15.44 -1.86 21.21
C THR A 211 14.09 -2.59 21.12
N GLU A 212 13.98 -3.76 21.76
CA GLU A 212 12.69 -4.45 21.92
C GLU A 212 11.86 -3.88 23.09
N HIS A 213 12.40 -2.92 23.83
CA HIS A 213 11.69 -2.21 24.89
C HIS A 213 10.54 -1.37 24.32
N GLY A 214 9.39 -1.38 24.99
CA GLY A 214 8.25 -0.51 24.69
C GLY A 214 7.91 0.32 25.92
N TYR A 215 7.50 1.57 25.69
CA TYR A 215 7.10 2.50 26.73
C TYR A 215 5.58 2.46 26.93
N THR A 216 5.12 2.59 28.17
CA THR A 216 3.70 2.84 28.47
C THR A 216 3.28 4.20 27.92
N LEU A 217 1.99 4.40 27.64
CA LEU A 217 1.48 5.70 27.20
C LEU A 217 1.77 6.82 28.22
N GLU A 218 1.79 6.50 29.52
CA GLU A 218 2.16 7.43 30.58
C GLU A 218 3.65 7.82 30.53
N GLU A 219 4.54 6.85 30.36
CA GLU A 219 5.99 7.11 30.19
C GLU A 219 6.27 7.89 28.91
N LEU A 220 5.63 7.50 27.80
CA LEU A 220 5.75 8.22 26.55
C LEU A 220 5.26 9.66 26.70
N GLU A 221 4.08 9.90 27.30
CA GLU A 221 3.59 11.26 27.53
C GLU A 221 4.62 12.10 28.31
N GLN A 222 5.25 11.53 29.34
CA GLN A 222 6.27 12.24 30.11
C GLN A 222 7.52 12.57 29.28
N ILE A 223 7.96 11.63 28.44
CA ILE A 223 9.06 11.84 27.49
C ILE A 223 8.70 12.97 26.51
N LEU A 224 7.50 12.93 25.91
CA LEU A 224 7.05 13.92 24.94
C LEU A 224 6.90 15.31 25.57
N LYS A 225 6.44 15.40 26.82
CA LYS A 225 6.42 16.64 27.61
C LYS A 225 7.83 17.19 27.80
N ASP A 226 8.77 16.35 28.19
CA ASP A 226 10.14 16.79 28.41
C ASP A 226 10.84 17.21 27.12
N PHE A 227 10.58 16.51 26.02
CA PHE A 227 11.02 16.92 24.68
C PHE A 227 10.47 18.28 24.28
N THR A 228 9.28 18.62 24.73
CA THR A 228 8.67 19.92 24.41
C THR A 228 9.22 21.02 25.34
N PHE A 229 9.24 20.79 26.66
CA PHE A 229 9.40 21.88 27.63
C PHE A 229 10.78 22.00 28.28
N LYS A 230 11.69 21.03 28.08
CA LYS A 230 13.01 21.01 28.74
C LYS A 230 14.19 21.32 27.81
N ASP A 231 13.94 21.98 26.68
CA ASP A 231 14.98 22.45 25.74
C ASP A 231 15.99 21.32 25.38
N PRO A 232 15.51 20.19 24.85
CA PRO A 232 16.37 19.05 24.57
C PRO A 232 17.41 19.35 23.46
N ASP A 233 17.20 20.35 22.62
CA ASP A 233 18.20 20.77 21.62
C ASP A 233 19.17 21.85 22.14
N GLY A 234 18.86 22.53 23.25
CA GLY A 234 19.78 23.38 24.01
C GLY A 234 19.95 24.77 23.44
N ASN A 235 18.99 25.23 22.64
CA ASN A 235 19.05 26.51 21.97
C ASN A 235 18.43 27.65 22.82
N GLY A 236 17.86 27.35 23.98
CA GLY A 236 17.22 28.30 24.89
C GLY A 236 15.83 28.77 24.46
N LYS A 237 15.22 28.15 23.44
CA LYS A 237 13.89 28.45 22.90
C LYS A 237 12.98 27.23 23.06
N ASN A 238 11.71 27.49 23.29
CA ASN A 238 10.68 26.48 23.28
C ASN A 238 10.17 26.26 21.84
N ASP A 239 10.99 25.64 20.99
CA ASP A 239 10.71 25.41 19.57
C ASP A 239 10.87 23.94 19.14
N THR A 240 10.83 23.04 20.13
CA THR A 240 10.83 21.58 19.94
C THR A 240 9.49 21.01 20.39
N TYR A 241 9.06 19.92 19.75
CA TYR A 241 7.78 19.29 20.03
C TYR A 241 7.95 17.79 20.25
N GLY A 242 7.11 17.22 21.10
CA GLY A 242 7.05 15.78 21.28
C GLY A 242 6.68 15.07 19.98
N LEU A 243 5.60 15.49 19.32
CA LEU A 243 4.98 14.78 18.20
C LEU A 243 4.50 15.78 17.12
N LEU A 244 4.57 15.37 15.86
CA LEU A 244 3.95 16.06 14.73
C LEU A 244 3.09 15.07 13.92
N PRO A 245 1.75 15.18 13.99
CA PRO A 245 0.81 14.48 13.11
C PRO A 245 0.85 14.98 11.66
N ALA A 246 0.29 14.19 10.74
CA ALA A 246 -0.12 14.64 9.41
C ALA A 246 -1.65 14.80 9.36
N ASN A 247 -2.18 15.89 8.78
CA ASN A 247 -3.63 16.14 8.77
C ASN A 247 -4.41 15.26 7.79
N ASN A 248 -3.74 14.75 6.75
CA ASN A 248 -4.38 14.10 5.61
C ASN A 248 -4.46 12.57 5.75
N ASN A 249 -3.92 11.99 6.82
CA ASN A 249 -4.00 10.55 7.10
C ASN A 249 -3.76 10.24 8.59
N LEU A 250 -3.96 8.97 8.98
CA LEU A 250 -3.74 8.47 10.34
C LEU A 250 -2.55 7.49 10.45
N ASN A 251 -1.77 7.30 9.39
CA ASN A 251 -0.68 6.33 9.39
C ASN A 251 0.38 6.67 10.44
N TRP A 252 0.65 7.96 10.66
CA TRP A 252 1.56 8.44 11.71
C TRP A 252 1.22 7.95 13.12
N ALA A 253 -0.03 7.56 13.37
CA ALA A 253 -0.53 7.09 14.67
C ALA A 253 -0.67 5.56 14.75
N ALA A 254 -0.15 4.78 13.79
CA ALA A 254 -0.46 3.35 13.69
C ALA A 254 -0.15 2.54 14.96
N THR A 255 0.95 2.84 15.64
CA THR A 255 1.35 2.16 16.90
C THR A 255 0.60 2.73 18.11
N LEU A 256 0.35 4.05 18.13
CA LEU A 256 -0.48 4.69 19.16
C LEU A 256 -1.91 4.16 19.15
N LEU A 257 -2.50 3.95 17.97
CA LEU A 257 -3.79 3.26 17.83
C LEU A 257 -3.70 1.82 18.35
N GLY A 258 -2.58 1.15 18.13
CA GLY A 258 -2.33 -0.20 18.63
C GLY A 258 -2.31 -0.29 20.16
N ALA A 259 -1.90 0.76 20.87
CA ALA A 259 -2.02 0.84 22.33
C ALA A 259 -3.49 0.88 22.81
N PHE A 260 -4.45 1.12 21.93
CA PHE A 260 -5.89 0.98 22.19
C PHE A 260 -6.49 -0.28 21.54
N GLN A 261 -5.65 -1.17 21.00
CA GLN A 261 -6.03 -2.32 20.19
C GLN A 261 -6.86 -1.94 18.95
N LEU A 262 -6.53 -0.80 18.35
CA LEU A 262 -7.17 -0.27 17.14
C LEU A 262 -6.26 -0.41 15.93
N GLY A 263 -6.88 -0.51 14.75
CA GLY A 263 -6.23 -0.36 13.46
C GLY A 263 -7.05 0.58 12.59
N ASN A 264 -6.39 1.40 11.78
CA ASN A 264 -7.08 2.38 10.93
C ASN A 264 -8.06 1.67 9.97
N GLY A 265 -9.34 2.05 10.00
CA GLY A 265 -10.39 1.42 9.19
C GLY A 265 -10.80 0.00 9.62
N TYR A 266 -10.26 -0.53 10.72
CA TYR A 266 -10.55 -1.90 11.15
C TYR A 266 -11.86 -2.00 11.94
N ASN A 267 -12.40 -3.22 11.94
CA ASN A 267 -13.59 -3.59 12.69
C ASN A 267 -13.26 -4.67 13.73
N PHE A 268 -14.04 -4.70 14.80
CA PHE A 268 -13.90 -5.64 15.91
C PHE A 268 -15.22 -5.76 16.67
N ILE A 269 -15.31 -6.75 17.56
CA ILE A 269 -16.45 -6.86 18.48
C ILE A 269 -16.23 -5.92 19.68
N GLU A 270 -17.20 -5.06 19.94
CA GLU A 270 -17.28 -4.19 21.11
C GLU A 270 -18.70 -4.24 21.66
N ASN A 271 -18.86 -4.55 22.95
CA ASN A 271 -20.18 -4.70 23.59
C ASN A 271 -21.13 -5.65 22.83
N ASP A 272 -20.61 -6.83 22.45
CA ASP A 272 -21.31 -7.87 21.69
C ASP A 272 -21.84 -7.44 20.31
N LYS A 273 -21.29 -6.35 19.75
CA LYS A 273 -21.66 -5.84 18.43
C LYS A 273 -20.43 -5.67 17.55
N LEU A 274 -20.60 -5.91 16.26
CA LEU A 274 -19.61 -5.53 15.26
C LEU A 274 -19.54 -4.00 15.18
N THR A 275 -18.36 -3.47 15.45
CA THR A 275 -18.07 -2.04 15.51
C THR A 275 -16.85 -1.74 14.64
N ARG A 276 -16.79 -0.51 14.15
CA ARG A 276 -15.63 0.03 13.44
C ARG A 276 -14.85 1.00 14.33
N MET A 277 -13.54 1.09 14.14
CA MET A 277 -12.66 1.98 14.89
C MET A 277 -13.28 3.38 15.04
N GLU A 278 -13.76 3.97 13.95
CA GLU A 278 -14.18 5.37 13.89
C GLU A 278 -15.35 5.71 14.83
N VAL A 279 -16.12 4.71 15.28
CA VAL A 279 -17.29 4.87 16.16
C VAL A 279 -17.18 4.06 17.45
N SER A 280 -15.99 3.58 17.79
CA SER A 280 -15.71 2.83 19.04
C SER A 280 -15.37 3.76 20.20
N GLU A 281 -15.77 3.39 21.42
CA GLU A 281 -15.36 4.10 22.64
C GLU A 281 -13.83 4.11 22.82
N LYS A 282 -13.12 3.08 22.33
CA LYS A 282 -11.65 3.06 22.37
C LYS A 282 -11.04 4.16 21.50
N TYR A 283 -11.69 4.50 20.38
CA TYR A 283 -11.24 5.59 19.52
C TYR A 283 -11.53 6.97 20.15
N LYS A 284 -12.66 7.09 20.86
CA LYS A 284 -12.93 8.26 21.71
C LYS A 284 -11.82 8.48 22.73
N ASP A 285 -11.36 7.43 23.40
CA ASP A 285 -10.24 7.53 24.36
C ASP A 285 -8.93 7.95 23.69
N PHE A 286 -8.63 7.40 22.51
CA PHE A 286 -7.50 7.86 21.69
C PHE A 286 -7.62 9.36 21.34
N LEU A 287 -8.78 9.84 20.90
CA LEU A 287 -9.01 11.25 20.60
C LEU A 287 -8.84 12.13 21.84
N LYS A 288 -9.26 11.66 23.02
CA LYS A 288 -9.06 12.38 24.29
C LYS A 288 -7.59 12.49 24.65
N LEU A 289 -6.79 11.46 24.41
CA LEU A 289 -5.34 11.51 24.59
C LEU A 289 -4.70 12.54 23.63
N MET A 290 -5.05 12.50 22.35
CA MET A 290 -4.53 13.46 21.36
C MET A 290 -4.96 14.90 21.69
N ALA A 291 -6.21 15.12 22.10
CA ALA A 291 -6.70 16.43 22.52
C ALA A 291 -5.99 16.96 23.77
N LYS A 292 -5.69 16.07 24.73
CA LYS A 292 -4.88 16.41 25.90
C LYS A 292 -3.48 16.83 25.47
N TRP A 293 -2.80 16.05 24.65
CA TRP A 293 -1.44 16.36 24.19
C TRP A 293 -1.37 17.65 23.36
N TYR A 294 -2.37 17.91 22.52
CA TYR A 294 -2.48 19.17 21.81
C TYR A 294 -2.68 20.35 22.76
N LYS A 295 -3.62 20.25 23.71
CA LYS A 295 -3.88 21.29 24.70
C LYS A 295 -2.67 21.59 25.58
N GLU A 296 -1.88 20.57 25.92
CA GLU A 296 -0.66 20.72 26.69
C GLU A 296 0.48 21.34 25.87
N GLY A 297 0.41 21.34 24.54
CA GLY A 297 1.42 21.88 23.64
C GLY A 297 2.45 20.85 23.14
N ILE A 298 2.24 19.56 23.43
CA ILE A 298 3.13 18.46 23.02
C ILE A 298 3.08 18.23 21.51
N ILE A 299 1.89 18.39 20.93
CA ILE A 299 1.67 18.29 19.49
C ILE A 299 2.04 19.64 18.85
N ASP A 300 2.86 19.58 17.82
CA ASP A 300 3.17 20.73 16.99
C ASP A 300 1.91 21.33 16.35
N PRO A 301 1.55 22.60 16.63
CA PRO A 301 0.28 23.17 16.19
C PRO A 301 0.15 23.33 14.67
N GLU A 302 1.27 23.30 13.94
CA GLU A 302 1.23 23.37 12.49
C GLU A 302 0.67 22.09 11.85
N PHE A 303 0.51 20.99 12.61
CA PHE A 303 -0.05 19.74 12.06
C PHE A 303 -1.38 19.94 11.33
N THR A 304 -2.17 20.95 11.71
CA THR A 304 -3.46 21.29 11.09
C THR A 304 -3.36 21.66 9.61
N THR A 305 -2.18 22.10 9.13
CA THR A 305 -1.94 22.52 7.75
C THR A 305 -0.93 21.66 7.01
N LEU A 306 -0.32 20.67 7.67
CA LEU A 306 0.74 19.83 7.12
C LEU A 306 0.19 18.45 6.69
N ASP A 307 0.35 18.15 5.41
CA ASP A 307 0.22 16.80 4.88
C ASP A 307 1.48 15.98 5.17
N GLU A 308 1.43 14.67 4.91
CA GLU A 308 2.54 13.75 5.16
C GLU A 308 3.88 14.22 4.56
N LYS A 309 3.87 14.72 3.31
CA LYS A 309 5.10 15.16 2.65
C LYS A 309 5.70 16.37 3.37
N MET A 310 4.86 17.33 3.74
CA MET A 310 5.29 18.50 4.51
C MET A 310 5.75 18.12 5.92
N THR A 311 5.18 17.09 6.55
CA THR A 311 5.69 16.57 7.83
C THR A 311 7.08 15.97 7.70
N TRP A 312 7.40 15.26 6.61
CA TRP A 312 8.77 14.76 6.36
C TRP A 312 9.79 15.89 6.25
N GLU A 313 9.46 16.98 5.54
CA GLU A 313 10.32 18.18 5.48
C GLU A 313 10.48 18.83 6.85
N LYS A 314 9.44 18.80 7.70
CA LYS A 314 9.53 19.35 9.05
C LYS A 314 10.39 18.50 9.98
N TYR A 315 10.36 17.17 9.90
CA TYR A 315 11.27 16.33 10.70
C TYR A 315 12.74 16.58 10.39
N LYS A 316 13.08 16.87 9.12
CA LYS A 316 14.44 17.24 8.70
C LYS A 316 15.01 18.45 9.45
N THR A 317 14.16 19.32 9.99
CA THR A 317 14.59 20.45 10.83
C THR A 317 15.11 20.03 12.22
N GLY A 318 14.93 18.75 12.60
CA GLY A 318 15.40 18.20 13.86
C GLY A 318 14.60 18.65 15.09
N LYS A 319 13.38 19.19 14.89
CA LYS A 319 12.55 19.79 15.94
C LYS A 319 11.48 18.88 16.55
N ILE A 320 11.31 17.67 16.01
CA ILE A 320 10.30 16.72 16.52
C ILE A 320 10.98 15.52 17.20
N GLY A 321 10.46 15.14 18.36
CA GLY A 321 11.02 14.10 19.22
C GLY A 321 10.54 12.68 18.94
N TYR A 322 9.33 12.52 18.39
CA TYR A 322 8.67 11.24 18.15
C TYR A 322 8.00 11.18 16.77
N PHE A 323 8.14 10.03 16.12
CA PHE A 323 7.47 9.64 14.88
C PHE A 323 7.52 8.11 14.74
N ILE A 324 6.93 7.55 13.69
CA ILE A 324 7.07 6.12 13.37
C ILE A 324 7.89 5.95 12.09
N ALA A 325 8.63 4.84 11.98
CA ALA A 325 9.48 4.56 10.83
C ALA A 325 9.42 3.08 10.42
N GLN A 326 9.59 2.82 9.12
CA GLN A 326 9.73 1.45 8.60
C GLN A 326 11.16 0.95 8.78
N PRO A 327 11.39 -0.38 8.81
CA PRO A 327 12.74 -0.96 8.87
C PRO A 327 13.68 -0.42 7.80
N SER A 328 13.21 -0.24 6.57
CA SER A 328 13.98 0.34 5.46
C SER A 328 14.35 1.81 5.65
N TYR A 329 13.56 2.58 6.42
CA TYR A 329 13.85 3.98 6.73
C TYR A 329 14.93 4.04 7.81
N LEU A 330 14.81 3.16 8.82
CA LEU A 330 15.78 2.98 9.90
C LEU A 330 17.14 2.50 9.36
N ALA A 331 17.11 1.61 8.38
CA ALA A 331 18.28 1.10 7.68
C ALA A 331 18.72 1.99 6.50
N MET A 332 18.13 3.17 6.31
CA MET A 332 18.54 4.17 5.32
C MET A 332 18.66 3.61 3.89
N ASP A 333 17.73 2.77 3.47
CA ASP A 333 17.69 2.25 2.09
C ASP A 333 17.49 3.42 1.10
N ASP A 334 18.09 3.33 -0.09
CA ASP A 334 18.12 4.46 -1.03
C ASP A 334 16.72 4.92 -1.48
N TRP A 335 15.76 4.00 -1.57
CA TRP A 335 14.37 4.32 -1.94
C TRP A 335 13.63 5.10 -0.84
N ALA A 336 14.13 5.09 0.40
CA ALA A 336 13.55 5.78 1.54
C ALA A 336 14.10 7.21 1.75
N ARG A 337 15.06 7.64 0.91
CA ARG A 337 15.72 8.95 1.03
C ARG A 337 14.70 10.10 1.10
N GLY A 338 14.95 11.04 1.99
CA GLY A 338 14.07 12.17 2.27
C GLY A 338 13.00 11.91 3.33
N ARG A 339 12.88 10.67 3.85
CA ARG A 339 11.97 10.33 4.97
C ARG A 339 12.72 10.27 6.30
N ALA A 340 12.01 10.48 7.40
CA ALA A 340 12.57 10.29 8.73
C ALA A 340 12.71 8.79 9.08
N PRO A 341 13.74 8.39 9.88
CA PRO A 341 14.77 9.26 10.44
C PRO A 341 15.95 9.56 9.50
N GLN A 342 16.03 8.94 8.32
CA GLN A 342 17.15 9.11 7.39
C GLN A 342 17.45 10.58 7.12
N ASN A 343 16.43 11.39 6.85
CA ASN A 343 16.58 12.83 6.58
C ASN A 343 17.04 13.67 7.78
N ILE A 344 17.06 13.12 8.99
CA ILE A 344 17.54 13.77 10.22
C ILE A 344 19.03 13.50 10.42
N VAL A 345 19.51 12.31 10.04
CA VAL A 345 20.86 11.83 10.35
C VAL A 345 21.80 11.78 9.14
N GLU A 346 21.27 11.85 7.92
CA GLU A 346 22.03 11.68 6.67
C GLU A 346 23.05 12.79 6.41
N THR A 347 22.88 13.97 7.01
CA THR A 347 23.86 15.05 6.86
C THR A 347 25.12 14.73 7.69
N PRO A 348 26.33 14.90 7.12
CA PRO A 348 27.58 14.61 7.83
C PRO A 348 27.70 15.35 9.18
N ASP A 349 27.18 16.57 9.26
CA ASP A 349 27.25 17.44 10.44
C ASP A 349 26.17 17.11 11.49
N SER A 350 25.19 16.26 11.16
CA SER A 350 24.15 15.88 12.14
C SER A 350 24.74 15.04 13.26
N THR A 351 24.56 15.50 14.50
CA THR A 351 24.87 14.73 15.71
C THR A 351 23.65 14.04 16.30
N ALA A 352 22.50 14.13 15.62
CA ALA A 352 21.26 13.54 16.11
C ALA A 352 21.40 12.02 16.23
N LYS A 353 20.81 11.45 17.28
CA LYS A 353 20.65 10.00 17.43
C LYS A 353 19.17 9.68 17.57
N VAL A 354 18.78 8.52 17.09
CA VAL A 354 17.37 8.10 17.03
C VAL A 354 17.25 6.68 17.51
N LEU A 355 16.18 6.38 18.25
CA LEU A 355 15.91 5.09 18.84
C LEU A 355 14.54 4.58 18.39
N ALA A 356 14.53 3.53 17.58
CA ALA A 356 13.33 2.76 17.30
C ALA A 356 13.02 1.79 18.46
N THR A 357 11.75 1.64 18.81
CA THR A 357 11.30 0.86 19.98
C THR A 357 10.25 -0.18 19.58
N ALA A 358 9.81 -1.00 20.54
CA ALA A 358 8.54 -1.72 20.40
C ALA A 358 7.35 -0.74 20.43
N PRO A 359 6.18 -1.11 19.86
CA PRO A 359 4.95 -0.32 19.96
C PRO A 359 4.61 0.07 21.40
N GLU A 360 3.86 1.16 21.58
CA GLU A 360 3.49 1.65 22.90
C GLU A 360 2.57 0.68 23.64
N ILE A 361 2.68 0.68 24.97
CA ILE A 361 1.85 -0.14 25.85
C ILE A 361 0.70 0.72 26.39
N GLY A 362 -0.53 0.34 26.05
CA GLY A 362 -1.75 0.93 26.56
C GLY A 362 -2.01 0.62 28.03
N PRO A 363 -3.00 1.30 28.65
CA PRO A 363 -3.24 1.26 30.09
C PRO A 363 -3.61 -0.13 30.63
N ASN A 364 -4.09 -1.06 29.79
CA ASN A 364 -4.37 -2.44 30.20
C ASN A 364 -3.42 -3.46 29.54
N GLY A 365 -2.22 -3.03 29.13
CA GLY A 365 -1.22 -3.90 28.51
C GLY A 365 -1.45 -4.19 27.02
N GLN A 366 -2.42 -3.51 26.40
CA GLN A 366 -2.59 -3.54 24.94
C GLN A 366 -1.34 -3.03 24.24
N GLN A 367 -0.91 -3.67 23.18
CA GLN A 367 0.29 -3.31 22.45
C GLN A 367 0.20 -3.89 21.04
N GLY A 368 0.67 -3.16 20.03
CA GLY A 368 0.77 -3.69 18.69
C GLY A 368 0.65 -2.63 17.60
N ILE A 369 0.42 -3.11 16.38
CA ILE A 369 0.21 -2.32 15.18
C ILE A 369 -0.74 -3.08 14.24
N SER A 370 -1.55 -2.36 13.47
CA SER A 370 -2.34 -2.99 12.41
C SER A 370 -1.44 -3.70 11.40
N ALA A 371 -1.80 -4.93 11.03
CA ALA A 371 -1.19 -5.60 9.89
C ALA A 371 -1.32 -4.74 8.62
N TYR A 372 -0.28 -4.67 7.80
CA TYR A 372 -0.36 -3.88 6.57
C TYR A 372 -1.43 -4.44 5.62
N LEU A 373 -1.48 -5.77 5.47
CA LEU A 373 -2.56 -6.49 4.81
C LEU A 373 -3.31 -7.38 5.82
N PRO A 374 -4.65 -7.26 5.93
CA PRO A 374 -5.43 -7.93 6.99
C PRO A 374 -5.38 -9.45 7.02
N VAL A 375 -5.18 -10.11 5.88
CA VAL A 375 -5.25 -11.57 5.76
C VAL A 375 -3.98 -12.15 5.18
N VAL A 376 -3.71 -11.86 3.91
CA VAL A 376 -2.59 -12.42 3.15
C VAL A 376 -1.84 -11.28 2.46
N ASN A 377 -0.54 -11.44 2.27
CA ASN A 377 0.33 -10.44 1.66
C ASN A 377 0.23 -10.46 0.12
N LEU A 378 -1.00 -10.44 -0.39
CA LEU A 378 -1.33 -10.39 -1.82
C LEU A 378 -2.14 -9.12 -2.10
N ALA A 379 -1.65 -8.28 -3.01
CA ALA A 379 -2.25 -6.98 -3.33
C ALA A 379 -1.94 -6.56 -4.78
N ASP A 380 -2.42 -5.40 -5.17
CA ASP A 380 -2.32 -4.85 -6.53
C ASP A 380 -2.92 -5.73 -7.62
N SER A 381 -2.88 -5.19 -8.83
CA SER A 381 -3.75 -5.58 -9.92
C SER A 381 -3.05 -5.46 -11.26
N PHE A 382 -2.74 -6.60 -11.87
CA PHE A 382 -2.27 -6.67 -13.26
C PHE A 382 -3.40 -7.16 -14.16
N TYR A 383 -3.87 -6.25 -15.01
CA TYR A 383 -5.01 -6.46 -15.87
C TYR A 383 -4.61 -6.86 -17.28
N ILE A 384 -5.44 -7.70 -17.90
CA ILE A 384 -5.35 -8.05 -19.31
C ILE A 384 -6.52 -7.41 -20.06
N SER A 385 -6.21 -6.57 -21.04
CA SER A 385 -7.21 -5.91 -21.87
C SER A 385 -8.05 -6.93 -22.64
N LYS A 386 -9.35 -6.63 -22.82
CA LYS A 386 -10.28 -7.48 -23.58
C LYS A 386 -9.84 -7.73 -25.02
N LYS A 387 -8.97 -6.87 -25.58
CA LYS A 387 -8.46 -6.97 -26.96
C LYS A 387 -7.40 -8.07 -27.13
N VAL A 388 -6.82 -8.58 -26.04
CA VAL A 388 -5.75 -9.58 -26.06
C VAL A 388 -6.30 -10.94 -26.48
N THR A 389 -5.77 -11.49 -27.57
CA THR A 389 -6.09 -12.84 -28.05
C THR A 389 -5.47 -13.92 -27.16
N ASP A 390 -5.91 -15.17 -27.24
CA ASP A 390 -5.34 -16.27 -26.45
C ASP A 390 -3.86 -16.53 -26.76
N GLU A 391 -3.45 -16.37 -28.02
CA GLU A 391 -2.04 -16.49 -28.43
C GLU A 391 -1.18 -15.36 -27.81
N GLN A 392 -1.70 -14.13 -27.78
CA GLN A 392 -1.04 -13.02 -27.09
C GLN A 392 -1.01 -13.24 -25.58
N LEU A 393 -2.11 -13.71 -24.98
CA LEU A 393 -2.17 -14.02 -23.55
C LEU A 393 -1.14 -15.09 -23.17
N ALA A 394 -1.02 -16.18 -23.95
CA ALA A 394 0.00 -17.21 -23.72
C ALA A 394 1.43 -16.63 -23.72
N ARG A 395 1.73 -15.67 -24.62
CA ARG A 395 3.02 -14.98 -24.64
C ARG A 395 3.18 -14.02 -23.44
N ILE A 396 2.15 -13.26 -23.13
CA ILE A 396 2.12 -12.32 -21.99
C ILE A 396 2.35 -13.06 -20.67
N LEU A 397 1.69 -14.21 -20.46
CA LEU A 397 1.84 -14.98 -19.23
C LEU A 397 3.26 -15.51 -19.06
N GLN A 398 3.91 -15.96 -20.13
CA GLN A 398 5.32 -16.39 -20.09
C GLN A 398 6.28 -15.22 -19.80
N ILE A 399 6.03 -14.06 -20.41
CA ILE A 399 6.79 -12.84 -20.10
C ILE A 399 6.57 -12.46 -18.64
N PHE A 400 5.32 -12.41 -18.18
CA PHE A 400 4.94 -12.05 -16.82
C PHE A 400 5.58 -13.00 -15.80
N ASP A 401 5.50 -14.31 -16.00
CA ASP A 401 6.07 -15.31 -15.10
C ASP A 401 7.59 -15.19 -15.00
N TYR A 402 8.26 -14.98 -16.14
CA TYR A 402 9.71 -14.75 -16.17
C TYR A 402 10.09 -13.44 -15.47
N ILE A 403 9.55 -12.31 -15.92
CA ILE A 403 9.98 -11.00 -15.39
C ILE A 403 9.58 -10.77 -13.95
N ASN A 404 8.62 -11.53 -13.40
CA ASN A 404 8.13 -11.38 -12.04
C ASN A 404 8.56 -12.47 -11.05
N PHE A 405 9.03 -13.63 -11.49
CA PHE A 405 9.35 -14.74 -10.58
C PHE A 405 10.63 -15.51 -10.97
N ASP A 406 11.30 -15.16 -12.07
CA ASP A 406 12.60 -15.72 -12.41
C ASP A 406 13.73 -14.79 -11.95
N ASN A 407 14.73 -15.35 -11.25
CA ASN A 407 15.89 -14.61 -10.78
C ASN A 407 16.78 -14.12 -11.91
N ASP A 408 16.79 -14.83 -13.04
CA ASP A 408 17.52 -14.38 -14.22
C ASP A 408 16.90 -13.14 -14.83
N ALA A 409 15.63 -12.81 -14.54
CA ALA A 409 14.98 -11.62 -15.07
C ALA A 409 15.32 -10.32 -14.33
N ARG A 410 16.21 -10.38 -13.33
CA ARG A 410 16.68 -9.23 -12.55
C ARG A 410 17.24 -8.08 -13.38
N TRP A 411 17.78 -8.36 -14.57
CA TRP A 411 18.23 -7.33 -15.50
C TRP A 411 17.11 -6.40 -15.97
N THR A 412 15.84 -6.82 -15.88
CA THR A 412 14.68 -5.96 -16.19
C THR A 412 14.48 -4.86 -15.14
N LEU A 413 15.07 -5.02 -13.95
CA LEU A 413 14.97 -4.10 -12.81
C LEU A 413 16.25 -3.27 -12.64
N TYR A 414 17.42 -3.88 -12.89
CA TYR A 414 18.71 -3.28 -12.53
C TYR A 414 19.78 -3.37 -13.64
N GLY A 415 19.45 -3.91 -14.82
CA GLY A 415 20.43 -4.18 -15.88
C GLY A 415 21.45 -5.26 -15.51
N GLU A 416 22.56 -5.31 -16.25
CA GLU A 416 23.64 -6.25 -15.98
C GLU A 416 24.50 -5.80 -14.79
N ILE A 417 24.72 -6.71 -13.84
CA ILE A 417 25.61 -6.47 -12.69
C ILE A 417 27.05 -6.32 -13.18
N GLY A 418 27.74 -5.29 -12.70
CA GLY A 418 29.09 -4.90 -13.13
C GLY A 418 29.11 -3.94 -14.32
N GLU A 419 28.01 -3.80 -15.07
CA GLU A 419 27.87 -2.84 -16.17
C GLU A 419 26.95 -1.69 -15.75
N HIS A 420 25.70 -2.01 -15.42
CA HIS A 420 24.62 -1.06 -15.14
C HIS A 420 24.39 -0.85 -13.65
N SER A 421 24.68 -1.88 -12.85
CA SER A 421 24.45 -1.90 -11.41
C SER A 421 25.51 -2.69 -10.68
N ASP A 422 25.59 -2.50 -9.37
CA ASP A 422 26.47 -3.27 -8.48
C ASP A 422 25.70 -3.71 -7.23
N TRP A 423 26.16 -4.81 -6.62
CA TRP A 423 25.68 -5.21 -5.29
C TRP A 423 26.16 -4.19 -4.25
N GLU A 424 25.30 -3.86 -3.28
CA GLU A 424 25.69 -3.02 -2.14
C GLU A 424 26.63 -3.78 -1.18
N GLY A 425 26.47 -5.10 -1.08
CA GLY A 425 27.25 -5.97 -0.20
C GLY A 425 27.53 -7.33 -0.84
N GLU A 426 27.28 -8.41 -0.09
CA GLU A 426 27.49 -9.77 -0.61
C GLU A 426 26.56 -10.08 -1.80
N PRO A 427 27.09 -10.63 -2.92
CA PRO A 427 26.27 -11.04 -4.05
C PRO A 427 25.11 -11.96 -3.65
N ASP A 428 23.94 -11.71 -4.23
CA ASP A 428 22.68 -12.43 -3.97
C ASP A 428 22.17 -12.36 -2.52
N LYS A 429 22.76 -11.51 -1.67
CA LYS A 429 22.33 -11.30 -0.27
C LYS A 429 22.24 -9.83 0.14
N SER A 430 22.26 -8.91 -0.81
CA SER A 430 22.23 -7.47 -0.55
C SER A 430 21.44 -6.72 -1.62
N ALA A 431 21.12 -5.45 -1.37
CA ALA A 431 20.46 -4.62 -2.35
C ALA A 431 21.33 -4.44 -3.62
N ILE A 432 20.66 -4.15 -4.74
CA ILE A 432 21.32 -3.82 -6.01
C ILE A 432 21.13 -2.34 -6.29
N LYS A 433 22.23 -1.65 -6.59
CA LYS A 433 22.23 -0.23 -6.90
C LYS A 433 22.54 0.01 -8.35
N VAL A 434 21.62 0.66 -9.06
CA VAL A 434 21.87 1.17 -10.41
C VAL A 434 22.89 2.28 -10.33
N ARG A 435 23.92 2.24 -11.19
CA ARG A 435 24.94 3.29 -11.21
C ARG A 435 24.34 4.62 -11.66
N PRO A 436 24.77 5.76 -11.10
CA PRO A 436 24.14 7.06 -11.34
C PRO A 436 24.05 7.49 -12.82
N GLU A 437 25.00 7.05 -13.66
CA GLU A 437 25.00 7.34 -15.10
C GLU A 437 23.83 6.68 -15.87
N PHE A 438 23.21 5.67 -15.28
CA PHE A 438 22.01 5.01 -15.81
C PHE A 438 20.71 5.42 -15.08
N SER A 439 20.80 6.30 -14.07
CA SER A 439 19.72 6.53 -13.09
C SER A 439 18.78 7.71 -13.40
N LEU A 440 18.71 8.23 -14.63
CA LEU A 440 18.00 9.48 -14.94
C LEU A 440 16.51 9.27 -15.29
N GLU A 441 15.76 8.65 -14.38
CA GLU A 441 14.36 8.19 -14.54
C GLU A 441 14.27 6.86 -15.30
N GLU A 442 13.56 5.91 -14.71
CA GLU A 442 13.44 4.48 -15.07
C GLU A 442 13.16 4.21 -16.57
N GLY A 443 12.68 5.21 -17.32
CA GLY A 443 12.29 5.14 -18.72
C GLY A 443 13.39 5.00 -19.78
N ASN A 444 14.62 5.53 -19.58
CA ASN A 444 15.65 5.53 -20.64
C ASN A 444 16.29 4.15 -20.83
N SER A 445 16.65 3.50 -19.72
CA SER A 445 17.21 2.14 -19.74
C SER A 445 16.11 1.07 -19.84
N GLY A 446 14.85 1.45 -19.53
CA GLY A 446 13.70 0.55 -19.47
C GLY A 446 13.64 -0.27 -18.18
N PHE A 447 14.46 0.06 -17.18
CA PHE A 447 14.43 -0.60 -15.87
C PHE A 447 13.06 -0.39 -15.22
N TRP A 448 12.50 -1.43 -14.60
CA TRP A 448 11.16 -1.43 -13.99
C TRP A 448 9.97 -1.18 -14.95
N ALA A 449 10.20 -0.73 -16.20
CA ALA A 449 9.18 -0.25 -17.12
C ALA A 449 8.10 -1.28 -17.49
N TYR A 450 8.42 -2.58 -17.43
CA TYR A 450 7.52 -3.69 -17.75
C TYR A 450 7.14 -4.53 -16.54
N ASN A 451 7.74 -4.25 -15.38
CA ASN A 451 7.57 -5.07 -14.19
C ASN A 451 6.25 -4.77 -13.49
N PHE A 452 5.68 -5.80 -12.88
CA PHE A 452 4.51 -5.67 -12.04
C PHE A 452 4.95 -5.46 -10.58
N ARG A 453 4.09 -4.81 -9.78
CA ARG A 453 4.36 -4.60 -8.35
C ARG A 453 4.15 -5.89 -7.57
N THR A 454 5.15 -6.76 -7.66
CA THR A 454 5.26 -8.00 -6.91
C THR A 454 6.69 -8.19 -6.40
N TYR A 455 6.77 -8.53 -5.14
CA TYR A 455 7.98 -8.66 -4.34
C TYR A 455 7.89 -10.00 -3.62
N ASP A 456 8.21 -11.07 -4.34
CA ASP A 456 8.45 -12.35 -3.70
C ASP A 456 9.66 -12.26 -2.75
N LYS A 457 9.84 -13.29 -1.92
CA LYS A 457 10.86 -13.27 -0.87
C LYS A 457 12.26 -13.05 -1.46
N GLU A 458 12.51 -13.64 -2.61
CA GLU A 458 13.76 -13.54 -3.36
C GLU A 458 13.99 -12.12 -3.90
N ARG A 459 12.97 -11.42 -4.40
CA ARG A 459 13.11 -10.03 -4.86
C ARG A 459 13.28 -9.02 -3.74
N VAL A 460 12.66 -9.28 -2.59
CA VAL A 460 12.76 -8.39 -1.42
C VAL A 460 14.23 -8.15 -1.05
N GLN A 461 15.12 -9.13 -1.28
CA GLN A 461 16.55 -8.98 -1.00
C GLN A 461 17.29 -8.02 -1.94
N TRP A 462 16.80 -7.81 -3.18
CA TRP A 462 17.46 -6.91 -4.15
C TRP A 462 17.10 -5.44 -3.92
N ILE A 463 16.02 -5.17 -3.19
CA ILE A 463 15.50 -3.82 -2.95
C ILE A 463 15.94 -3.30 -1.58
N ASN A 464 16.10 -4.19 -0.60
CA ASN A 464 16.41 -3.84 0.78
C ASN A 464 17.86 -4.13 1.10
N SER A 465 18.51 -3.25 1.86
CA SER A 465 19.88 -3.51 2.33
C SER A 465 19.91 -4.72 3.28
N GLU A 466 21.11 -5.28 3.48
CA GLU A 466 21.35 -6.33 4.48
C GLU A 466 20.89 -5.90 5.89
N TYR A 467 20.94 -4.59 6.19
CA TYR A 467 20.53 -4.03 7.47
C TYR A 467 19.02 -4.04 7.65
N THR A 468 18.26 -3.73 6.59
CA THR A 468 16.80 -3.86 6.60
C THR A 468 16.39 -5.32 6.82
N LEU A 469 17.00 -6.25 6.08
CA LEU A 469 16.70 -7.68 6.22
C LEU A 469 17.02 -8.18 7.63
N LYS A 470 18.20 -7.84 8.14
CA LYS A 470 18.60 -8.15 9.52
C LYS A 470 17.64 -7.59 10.56
N LEU A 471 17.23 -6.33 10.44
CA LEU A 471 16.31 -5.70 11.38
C LEU A 471 14.92 -6.37 11.35
N LYS A 472 14.48 -6.80 10.17
CA LYS A 472 13.26 -7.61 10.03
C LYS A 472 13.39 -8.96 10.72
N ASP A 473 14.45 -9.70 10.45
CA ASP A 473 14.67 -11.04 11.02
C ASP A 473 14.84 -11.01 12.55
N GLU A 474 15.52 -10.00 13.08
CA GLU A 474 15.76 -9.86 14.51
C GLU A 474 14.49 -9.47 15.28
N TRP A 475 13.58 -8.71 14.67
CA TRP A 475 12.41 -8.16 15.36
C TRP A 475 11.14 -8.05 14.51
N TYR A 476 11.14 -7.20 13.48
CA TYR A 476 9.88 -6.76 12.86
C TYR A 476 9.08 -7.87 12.17
N ALA A 477 9.75 -8.93 11.69
CA ALA A 477 9.14 -10.06 11.01
C ALA A 477 9.30 -11.39 11.79
N ARG A 478 9.76 -11.34 13.04
CA ARG A 478 9.90 -12.53 13.89
C ARG A 478 8.52 -13.11 14.21
N GLU A 479 8.34 -14.43 14.09
CA GLU A 479 7.01 -15.05 14.17
C GLU A 479 6.31 -14.85 15.52
N ASP A 480 7.03 -14.95 16.66
CA ASP A 480 6.47 -14.67 17.99
C ASP A 480 6.00 -13.22 18.12
N ILE A 481 6.67 -12.29 17.44
CA ILE A 481 6.32 -10.88 17.44
C ILE A 481 5.15 -10.60 16.52
N LYS A 482 5.08 -11.26 15.37
CA LYS A 482 3.92 -11.21 14.47
C LYS A 482 2.65 -11.65 15.20
N GLU A 483 2.69 -12.79 15.87
CA GLU A 483 1.57 -13.33 16.64
C GLU A 483 1.14 -12.40 17.78
N LYS A 484 2.10 -11.76 18.45
CA LYS A 484 1.83 -10.89 19.60
C LYS A 484 1.36 -9.48 19.21
N MET A 485 1.94 -8.88 18.17
CA MET A 485 1.82 -7.45 17.90
C MET A 485 0.91 -7.10 16.72
N LEU A 486 0.61 -8.03 15.81
CA LEU A 486 -0.24 -7.70 14.67
C LEU A 486 -1.71 -7.70 15.04
N ILE A 487 -2.30 -6.51 14.95
CA ILE A 487 -3.74 -6.31 15.06
C ILE A 487 -4.34 -6.58 13.68
N ARG A 488 -5.44 -7.33 13.66
CA ARG A 488 -6.21 -7.66 12.44
C ARG A 488 -7.68 -7.33 12.67
N PRO A 489 -8.44 -6.98 11.62
CA PRO A 489 -9.87 -6.76 11.78
C PRO A 489 -10.57 -8.10 12.06
N TYR A 490 -11.75 -8.05 12.64
CA TYR A 490 -12.53 -9.24 12.93
C TYR A 490 -13.10 -9.89 11.66
N LYS A 491 -13.63 -9.07 10.75
CA LYS A 491 -14.15 -9.48 9.44
C LYS A 491 -13.49 -8.72 8.31
N TRP A 492 -13.32 -9.37 7.17
CA TRP A 492 -12.72 -8.75 5.98
C TRP A 492 -13.29 -9.36 4.69
N ASP A 493 -13.75 -8.52 3.77
CA ASP A 493 -14.26 -8.97 2.47
C ASP A 493 -13.12 -9.14 1.46
N LEU A 494 -12.24 -10.10 1.72
CA LEU A 494 -11.07 -10.37 0.87
C LEU A 494 -11.46 -10.75 -0.56
N LEU A 495 -12.57 -11.49 -0.70
CA LEU A 495 -13.01 -12.06 -1.97
C LEU A 495 -13.96 -11.12 -2.75
N ASN A 496 -14.27 -9.93 -2.21
CA ASN A 496 -15.24 -8.97 -2.74
C ASN A 496 -16.61 -9.62 -3.02
N GLU A 497 -17.09 -10.45 -2.09
CA GLU A 497 -18.36 -11.17 -2.21
C GLU A 497 -19.55 -10.38 -1.63
N THR A 498 -19.28 -9.33 -0.85
CA THR A 498 -20.29 -8.42 -0.30
C THR A 498 -20.50 -7.17 -1.17
N ASN A 499 -21.48 -6.34 -0.81
CA ASN A 499 -21.72 -5.03 -1.43
C ASN A 499 -20.94 -3.88 -0.76
N LEU A 500 -19.99 -4.16 0.13
CA LEU A 500 -19.26 -3.13 0.89
C LEU A 500 -18.65 -2.05 -0.01
N ARG A 501 -18.11 -2.45 -1.17
CA ARG A 501 -17.51 -1.50 -2.11
C ARG A 501 -18.52 -0.55 -2.75
N GLU A 502 -19.72 -1.04 -3.08
CA GLU A 502 -20.79 -0.17 -3.60
C GLU A 502 -21.30 0.80 -2.52
N LEU A 503 -21.33 0.34 -1.27
CA LEU A 503 -21.63 1.20 -0.13
C LEU A 503 -20.52 2.22 0.11
N ASP A 504 -19.26 1.85 -0.05
CA ASP A 504 -18.11 2.77 0.06
C ASP A 504 -18.15 3.86 -1.02
N LYS A 505 -18.45 3.51 -2.28
CA LYS A 505 -18.68 4.52 -3.32
C LYS A 505 -19.84 5.47 -2.99
N ARG A 506 -20.90 4.95 -2.38
CA ARG A 506 -22.11 5.73 -2.06
C ARG A 506 -21.92 6.61 -0.82
N TYR A 507 -21.26 6.09 0.21
CA TYR A 507 -21.23 6.68 1.55
C TYR A 507 -19.83 7.02 2.05
N GLY A 508 -18.77 6.40 1.52
CA GLY A 508 -17.40 6.52 2.00
C GLY A 508 -16.91 7.97 2.08
N GLY A 509 -17.14 8.77 1.04
CA GLY A 509 -16.77 10.20 1.03
C GLY A 509 -17.41 11.02 2.17
N GLN A 510 -18.72 10.85 2.38
CA GLN A 510 -19.42 11.58 3.46
C GLN A 510 -19.08 11.04 4.85
N LEU A 511 -18.89 9.72 4.99
CA LEU A 511 -18.46 9.10 6.25
C LEU A 511 -17.06 9.58 6.62
N ASN A 512 -16.12 9.60 5.67
CA ASN A 512 -14.78 10.13 5.87
C ASN A 512 -14.82 11.61 6.28
N THR A 513 -15.67 12.43 5.63
CA THR A 513 -15.84 13.84 5.99
C THR A 513 -16.32 13.99 7.45
N ILE A 514 -17.31 13.20 7.87
CA ILE A 514 -17.81 13.21 9.26
C ILE A 514 -16.70 12.84 10.26
N VAL A 515 -15.92 11.80 9.94
CA VAL A 515 -14.81 11.31 10.78
C VAL A 515 -13.69 12.34 10.86
N ASP A 516 -13.22 12.85 9.72
CA ASP A 516 -12.07 13.77 9.63
C ASP A 516 -12.39 15.11 10.30
N GLU A 517 -13.59 15.66 10.08
CA GLU A 517 -14.01 16.89 10.75
C GLU A 517 -14.10 16.74 12.27
N PHE A 518 -14.72 15.66 12.75
CA PHE A 518 -14.84 15.42 14.18
C PHE A 518 -13.47 15.17 14.81
N ARG A 519 -12.62 14.33 14.20
CA ARG A 519 -11.24 14.09 14.64
C ARG A 519 -10.48 15.40 14.78
N MET A 520 -10.48 16.24 13.74
CA MET A 520 -9.73 17.49 13.76
C MET A 520 -10.23 18.40 14.88
N LYS A 521 -11.54 18.67 14.95
CA LYS A 521 -12.17 19.51 15.98
C LYS A 521 -11.95 18.96 17.39
N ALA A 522 -11.98 17.64 17.56
CA ALA A 522 -11.73 16.97 18.83
C ALA A 522 -10.28 17.19 19.30
N ILE A 523 -9.30 16.93 18.43
CA ILE A 523 -7.88 17.09 18.76
C ILE A 523 -7.56 18.55 19.08
N VAL A 524 -8.05 19.52 18.29
CA VAL A 524 -7.76 20.93 18.54
C VAL A 524 -8.57 21.55 19.69
N GLY A 525 -9.48 20.79 20.29
CA GLY A 525 -10.30 21.22 21.44
C GLY A 525 -11.47 22.15 21.08
N GLU A 526 -11.91 22.15 19.82
CA GLU A 526 -13.09 22.91 19.36
C GLU A 526 -14.42 22.24 19.76
N VAL A 527 -14.39 20.94 20.11
CA VAL A 527 -15.56 20.22 20.64
C VAL A 527 -15.26 19.57 21.99
N ASP A 528 -16.27 19.51 22.84
CA ASP A 528 -16.26 18.67 24.04
C ASP A 528 -16.57 17.24 23.62
N ILE A 529 -15.53 16.40 23.55
CA ILE A 529 -15.62 15.03 23.06
C ILE A 529 -16.69 14.24 23.82
N ASP A 530 -16.73 14.34 25.15
CA ASP A 530 -17.68 13.55 25.95
C ASP A 530 -19.14 13.96 25.70
N LYS A 531 -19.39 15.26 25.41
CA LYS A 531 -20.75 15.75 25.13
C LYS A 531 -21.20 15.53 23.68
N GLU A 532 -20.29 15.63 22.72
CA GLU A 532 -20.64 15.57 21.29
C GLU A 532 -20.46 14.16 20.70
N TRP A 533 -19.84 13.22 21.41
CA TRP A 533 -19.55 11.87 20.93
C TRP A 533 -20.79 11.12 20.42
N ASP A 534 -21.84 11.03 21.25
CA ASP A 534 -23.05 10.28 20.88
C ASP A 534 -23.69 10.86 19.62
N LYS A 535 -23.67 12.18 19.48
CA LYS A 535 -24.18 12.89 18.30
C LYS A 535 -23.31 12.64 17.05
N TYR A 536 -22.00 12.57 17.21
CA TYR A 536 -21.06 12.20 16.16
C TYR A 536 -21.32 10.76 15.68
N VAL A 537 -21.40 9.79 16.60
CA VAL A 537 -21.68 8.39 16.28
C VAL A 537 -23.05 8.27 15.60
N ASP A 538 -24.08 8.92 16.14
CA ASP A 538 -25.41 8.98 15.55
C ASP A 538 -25.39 9.55 14.13
N SER A 539 -24.60 10.60 13.89
CA SER A 539 -24.43 11.20 12.58
C SER A 539 -23.78 10.21 11.61
N TRP A 540 -22.70 9.55 12.02
CA TRP A 540 -22.03 8.54 11.21
C TRP A 540 -22.98 7.38 10.85
N MET A 541 -23.71 6.86 11.85
CA MET A 541 -24.66 5.75 11.66
C MET A 541 -25.80 6.12 10.71
N LYS A 542 -26.38 7.32 10.83
CA LYS A 542 -27.50 7.80 9.98
C LYS A 542 -27.07 8.12 8.55
N ASN A 543 -25.80 8.40 8.31
CA ASN A 543 -25.26 8.75 6.99
C ASN A 543 -24.62 7.54 6.28
N GLY A 544 -25.19 6.35 6.42
CA GLY A 544 -24.74 5.14 5.71
C GLY A 544 -23.86 4.21 6.52
N GLY A 545 -23.40 4.64 7.71
CA GLY A 545 -22.55 3.82 8.56
C GLY A 545 -23.23 2.55 9.05
N LYS A 546 -24.54 2.61 9.31
CA LYS A 546 -25.34 1.45 9.69
C LYS A 546 -25.37 0.40 8.56
N GLU A 547 -25.66 0.83 7.35
CA GLU A 547 -25.70 -0.04 6.16
C GLU A 547 -24.34 -0.68 5.89
N VAL A 548 -23.26 0.08 6.08
CA VAL A 548 -21.88 -0.44 5.97
C VAL A 548 -21.61 -1.53 7.00
N LEU A 549 -21.99 -1.33 8.28
CA LEU A 549 -21.78 -2.35 9.32
C LEU A 549 -22.65 -3.60 9.09
N GLU A 550 -23.90 -3.45 8.66
CA GLU A 550 -24.78 -4.57 8.33
C GLU A 550 -24.26 -5.40 7.15
N GLU A 551 -23.67 -4.75 6.14
CA GLU A 551 -23.03 -5.45 5.03
C GLU A 551 -21.70 -6.08 5.43
N LEU A 552 -20.91 -5.40 6.26
CA LEU A 552 -19.64 -5.91 6.80
C LEU A 552 -19.84 -7.18 7.62
N ASP A 553 -20.96 -7.30 8.32
CA ASP A 553 -21.29 -8.50 9.09
C ASP A 553 -21.49 -9.75 8.22
N LYS A 554 -21.67 -9.58 6.89
CA LYS A 554 -21.72 -10.70 5.95
C LYS A 554 -20.34 -11.18 5.49
N ALA A 555 -19.30 -10.39 5.72
CA ALA A 555 -17.95 -10.76 5.36
C ALA A 555 -17.43 -11.91 6.26
N PRO A 556 -16.55 -12.76 5.74
CA PRO A 556 -15.97 -13.85 6.52
C PRO A 556 -15.07 -13.35 7.64
N LEU A 557 -14.89 -14.21 8.65
CA LEU A 557 -13.95 -13.95 9.74
C LEU A 557 -12.53 -13.99 9.21
N VAL A 558 -11.70 -13.04 9.63
CA VAL A 558 -10.27 -13.04 9.27
C VAL A 558 -9.57 -14.30 9.80
N SER A 559 -9.98 -14.81 10.97
CA SER A 559 -9.46 -16.07 11.53
C SER A 559 -9.71 -17.28 10.65
N ASP A 560 -10.81 -17.29 9.89
CA ASP A 560 -11.14 -18.37 8.95
C ASP A 560 -10.38 -18.20 7.64
N LEU A 561 -10.31 -16.97 7.12
CA LEU A 561 -9.54 -16.65 5.91
C LEU A 561 -8.05 -16.99 6.06
N LEU A 562 -7.45 -16.73 7.23
CA LEU A 562 -6.06 -17.09 7.55
C LEU A 562 -5.82 -18.61 7.50
N GLN A 563 -6.87 -19.42 7.63
CA GLN A 563 -6.82 -20.88 7.50
C GLN A 563 -7.22 -21.37 6.09
N GLY A 564 -7.37 -20.45 5.13
CA GLY A 564 -7.81 -20.76 3.77
C GLY A 564 -9.29 -21.12 3.63
N LYS A 565 -10.12 -20.81 4.63
CA LYS A 565 -11.57 -21.06 4.61
C LYS A 565 -12.30 -19.87 4.00
N LYS A 566 -13.41 -20.14 3.30
CA LYS A 566 -14.33 -19.13 2.76
C LYS A 566 -15.43 -18.82 3.75
#